data_AF-A0A383ED55-F1
#
_entry.id   AF-A0A383ED55-F1
#
_cell.length_a   1.000
_cell.length_b   1.000
_cell.length_c   1.000
_cell.angle_alpha   90.00
_cell.angle_beta   90.00
_cell.angle_gamma   90.00
#
_symmetry.space_group_name_H-M   'P 1'
#
loop_
_entity.id
_entity.type
_entity.pdbx_description
1 polymer ?
#
loop_
_entity_poly.entity_id
_entity_poly.type
_entity_poly.pdbx_seq_one_letter_code
_entity_poly.pdbx_strand_id
1 'polypeptide(L)'
;MPRTVRVAVTGAAGQIGYALLPRLASGEVFGHDNRVSLSLLEITPALPALEGVVMELQDCAFPLLDDIRVTDNAEEAFAGI
;
A
#
# COMPACT_ATOMS: atom_id res chain seq x y z
N MET A 1 -13.61 16.23 -6.70
CA MET A 1 -12.48 15.71 -5.93
C MET A 1 -12.17 14.32 -6.46
N PRO A 2 -10.89 13.95 -6.66
CA PRO A 2 -10.55 12.59 -7.07
C PRO A 2 -11.08 11.61 -6.02
N ARG A 3 -11.66 10.50 -6.48
CA ARG A 3 -12.16 9.46 -5.59
C ARG A 3 -10.96 8.70 -5.03
N THR A 4 -10.86 8.60 -3.71
CA THR A 4 -9.83 7.79 -3.05
C THR A 4 -10.32 6.34 -2.94
N VAL A 5 -9.50 5.41 -3.41
CA VAL A 5 -9.71 3.96 -3.26
C VAL A 5 -8.79 3.46 -2.16
N ARG A 6 -9.35 2.81 -1.14
CA ARG A 6 -8.55 2.16 -0.10
C ARG A 6 -8.32 0.70 -0.47
N VAL A 7 -7.07 0.26 -0.43
CA VAL A 7 -6.66 -1.07 -0.88
C VAL A 7 -5.87 -1.75 0.23
N ALA A 8 -6.39 -2.87 0.72
CA ALA A 8 -5.63 -3.74 1.62
C ALA A 8 -4.78 -4.74 0.82
N VAL A 9 -3.50 -4.85 1.18
CA VAL A 9 -2.57 -5.82 0.58
C VAL A 9 -1.93 -6.63 1.70
N THR A 10 -2.18 -7.93 1.69
CA THR A 10 -1.54 -8.88 2.62
C THR A 10 -0.26 -9.44 2.02
N GLY A 11 0.69 -9.85 2.87
CA GLY A 11 1.98 -10.34 2.37
C GLY A 11 2.74 -9.22 1.63
N ALA A 12 2.56 -7.99 2.09
CA ALA A 12 2.97 -6.78 1.38
C ALA A 12 4.49 -6.65 1.22
N ALA A 13 5.28 -7.26 2.11
CA ALA A 13 6.74 -7.31 1.98
C ALA A 13 7.23 -8.46 1.08
N GLY A 14 6.33 -9.36 0.67
CA GLY A 14 6.64 -10.44 -0.26
C GLY A 14 6.95 -9.96 -1.67
N GLN A 15 7.55 -10.84 -2.48
CA GLN A 15 7.98 -10.52 -3.86
C GLN A 15 6.84 -10.02 -4.76
N ILE A 16 5.63 -10.58 -4.60
CA ILE A 16 4.45 -10.14 -5.36
C ILE A 16 3.98 -8.77 -4.85
N GLY A 17 3.95 -8.55 -3.54
CA GLY A 17 3.63 -7.26 -2.94
C GLY A 17 4.58 -6.17 -3.46
N TYR A 18 5.88 -6.43 -3.41
CA TYR A 18 6.91 -5.52 -3.92
C TYR A 18 6.71 -5.12 -5.39
N ALA A 19 6.31 -6.06 -6.24
CA ALA A 19 6.01 -5.77 -7.65
C ALA A 19 4.64 -5.07 -7.86
N LEU A 20 3.67 -5.32 -7.00
CA LEU A 20 2.30 -4.82 -7.13
C LEU A 20 2.13 -3.39 -6.59
N LEU A 21 2.74 -3.07 -5.44
CA LEU A 21 2.49 -1.81 -4.73
C LEU A 21 2.82 -0.55 -5.56
N PRO A 22 3.93 -0.49 -6.32
CA PRO A 22 4.22 0.65 -7.19
C PRO A 22 3.19 0.81 -8.32
N ARG A 23 2.60 -0.29 -8.80
CA ARG A 23 1.56 -0.27 -9.86
C ARG A 23 0.23 0.25 -9.34
N LEU A 24 -0.10 -0.06 -8.09
CA LEU A 24 -1.24 0.53 -7.39
C LEU A 24 -1.02 2.04 -7.19
N ALA A 25 0.15 2.41 -6.67
CA ALA A 25 0.50 3.80 -6.37
C ALA A 25 0.66 4.68 -7.62
N SER A 26 1.08 4.13 -8.76
CA SER A 26 1.22 4.86 -10.04
C SER A 26 -0.10 5.13 -10.75
N GLY A 27 -1.18 4.46 -10.34
CA GLY A 27 -2.48 4.53 -11.00
C GLY A 27 -2.64 3.56 -12.18
N GLU A 28 -1.71 2.63 -12.41
CA GLU A 28 -1.83 1.62 -13.49
C GLU A 28 -3.09 0.75 -13.33
N VAL A 29 -3.52 0.49 -12.09
CA VAL A 29 -4.66 -0.39 -11.80
C VAL A 29 -6.01 0.34 -11.80
N PHE A 30 -6.08 1.52 -11.17
CA PHE A 30 -7.34 2.26 -10.99
C PHE A 30 -7.48 3.50 -11.89
N GLY A 31 -6.49 3.79 -12.74
CA GLY A 31 -6.44 4.97 -13.58
C GLY A 31 -5.93 6.22 -12.85
N HIS A 32 -5.45 7.20 -13.62
CA HIS A 32 -4.77 8.39 -13.10
C HIS A 32 -5.69 9.46 -12.48
N ASP A 33 -7.01 9.23 -12.48
CA ASP A 33 -8.01 10.11 -11.85
C ASP A 33 -8.38 9.68 -10.42
N ASN A 34 -7.88 8.52 -9.97
CA ASN A 34 -8.19 7.96 -8.65
C ASN A 34 -6.95 8.00 -7.76
N ARG A 35 -7.11 8.51 -6.54
CA ARG A 35 -6.09 8.40 -5.49
C ARG A 35 -6.17 7.02 -4.84
N VAL A 36 -5.06 6.53 -4.30
CA VAL A 36 -4.95 5.24 -3.63
C VAL A 36 -4.42 5.42 -2.22
N SER A 37 -5.10 4.83 -1.24
CA SER A 37 -4.58 4.66 0.13
C SER A 37 -4.29 3.19 0.35
N LEU A 38 -3.08 2.87 0.81
CA LEU A 38 -2.63 1.51 0.99
C LEU A 38 -2.75 1.09 2.46
N SER A 39 -3.29 -0.09 2.71
CA SER A 39 -3.31 -0.74 4.01
C SER A 39 -2.52 -2.05 3.92
N LEU A 40 -1.32 -2.06 4.46
CA LEU A 40 -0.32 -3.09 4.25
C LEU A 40 -0.25 -4.01 5.47
N LEU A 41 -0.54 -5.28 5.25
CA LEU A 41 -0.54 -6.33 6.26
C LEU A 41 0.64 -7.28 6.05
N GLU A 42 1.40 -7.50 7.10
CA GLU A 42 2.42 -8.55 7.17
C GLU A 42 2.40 -9.26 8.53
N ILE A 43 3.11 -10.38 8.62
CA ILE A 43 3.40 -10.98 9.93
C ILE A 43 4.44 -10.14 10.69
N THR A 44 4.38 -10.12 12.03
CA THR A 44 5.30 -9.35 12.88
C THR A 44 6.78 -9.47 12.50
N PRO A 45 7.32 -10.67 12.17
CA PRO A 45 8.73 -10.81 11.78
C PRO A 45 9.10 -10.11 10.45
N ALA A 46 8.11 -9.84 9.59
CA ALA A 46 8.30 -9.21 8.29
C ALA A 46 8.05 -7.68 8.32
N LEU A 47 7.60 -7.12 9.45
CA LEU A 47 7.37 -5.67 9.58
C LEU A 47 8.61 -4.82 9.25
N PRO A 48 9.85 -5.16 9.67
CA PRO A 48 11.02 -4.37 9.28
C PRO A 48 11.27 -4.36 7.76
N ALA A 49 10.95 -5.47 7.08
CA ALA A 49 11.03 -5.52 5.63
C ALA A 49 9.92 -4.68 4.99
N LEU A 50 8.70 -4.74 5.54
CA LEU A 50 7.58 -3.93 5.08
C LEU A 50 7.85 -2.42 5.26
N GLU A 51 8.47 -2.01 6.36
CA GLU A 51 8.92 -0.63 6.56
C GLU A 51 9.87 -0.18 5.44
N GLY A 52 10.82 -1.03 5.04
CA GLY A 52 11.68 -0.77 3.88
C GLY A 52 10.89 -0.54 2.59
N VAL A 53 9.88 -1.36 2.32
CA VAL A 53 8.99 -1.17 1.15
C VAL A 53 8.22 0.15 1.24
N VAL A 54 7.77 0.55 2.43
CA VAL A 54 7.11 1.85 2.63
C VAL A 54 8.06 3.02 2.37
N MET A 55 9.31 2.92 2.81
CA MET A 55 10.33 3.94 2.50
C MET A 55 10.51 4.10 0.99
N GLU A 56 10.61 2.99 0.25
CA GLU A 56 10.72 3.03 -1.21
C GLU A 56 9.49 3.65 -1.88
N LEU A 57 8.27 3.34 -1.41
CA LEU A 57 7.03 3.96 -1.91
C LEU A 57 7.00 5.47 -1.67
N GLN A 58 7.50 5.93 -0.51
CA GLN A 58 7.61 7.36 -0.18
C GLN A 58 8.64 8.06 -1.07
N ASP A 59 9.79 7.43 -1.30
CA ASP A 59 10.87 7.96 -2.15
C ASP A 59 10.44 8.10 -3.62
N CYS A 60 9.52 7.24 -4.09
CA CYS A 60 8.94 7.37 -5.43
C CYS A 60 8.04 8.60 -5.61
N ALA A 61 7.60 9.25 -4.53
CA ALA A 61 6.76 10.46 -4.56
C ALA A 61 5.54 10.35 -5.49
N PHE A 62 4.86 9.19 -5.50
CA PHE A 62 3.71 8.96 -6.36
C PHE A 62 2.58 9.97 -6.07
N PRO A 63 2.16 10.79 -7.04
CA PRO A 63 1.19 11.86 -6.79
C PRO A 63 -0.22 11.35 -6.42
N LEU A 64 -0.52 10.10 -6.77
CA LEU A 64 -1.79 9.43 -6.52
C LEU A 64 -1.80 8.64 -5.21
N LEU A 65 -0.64 8.43 -4.58
CA LEU A 65 -0.55 7.75 -3.29
C LEU A 65 -0.89 8.76 -2.18
N ASP A 66 -1.97 8.49 -1.45
CA ASP A 66 -2.58 9.42 -0.50
C ASP A 66 -2.16 9.14 0.95
N ASP A 67 -2.20 7.86 1.34
CA ASP A 67 -1.92 7.40 2.71
C ASP A 67 -1.40 5.96 2.68
N ILE A 68 -0.58 5.60 3.68
CA ILE A 68 -0.07 4.24 3.88
C ILE A 68 -0.23 3.88 5.36
N ARG A 69 -0.98 2.81 5.62
CA ARG A 69 -1.04 2.14 6.92
C ARG A 69 -0.22 0.86 6.88
N VAL A 70 0.58 0.61 7.92
CA VAL A 70 1.29 -0.65 8.14
C VAL A 70 0.77 -1.28 9.42
N THR A 71 0.52 -2.58 9.41
CA THR A 71 0.08 -3.32 10.60
C THR A 71 0.37 -4.81 10.45
N ASP A 72 0.43 -5.53 11.57
CA ASP A 72 0.39 -7.00 11.62
C ASP A 72 -0.97 -7.53 12.11
N ASN A 73 -1.94 -6.64 12.32
CA ASN A 73 -3.30 -6.98 12.72
C ASN A 73 -4.24 -6.94 11.51
N ALA A 74 -4.88 -8.08 11.21
CA ALA A 74 -5.79 -8.20 10.08
C ALA A 74 -7.05 -7.32 10.22
N GLU A 75 -7.63 -7.21 11.42
CA GLU A 75 -8.80 -6.35 11.65
C GLU A 75 -8.49 -4.89 11.35
N GLU A 76 -7.30 -4.44 11.77
CA GLU A 76 -6.80 -3.10 11.45
C GLU A 76 -6.54 -2.89 9.96
N ALA A 77 -5.94 -3.88 9.30
CA ALA A 77 -5.63 -3.81 7.87
C ALA A 77 -6.90 -3.70 7.02
N PHE A 78 -7.96 -4.40 7.41
CA PHE A 78 -9.23 -4.45 6.69
C PHE A 78 -10.28 -3.44 7.19
N ALA A 79 -9.98 -2.65 8.22
CA ALA A 79 -10.90 -1.65 8.74
C ALA A 79 -11.20 -0.56 7.69
N GLY A 80 -12.46 -0.45 7.28
CA GLY A 80 -12.91 0.59 6.34
C GLY A 80 -12.47 0.38 4.89
N ILE A 81 -12.18 -0.87 4.53
CA ILE A 81 -12.00 -1.35 3.14
C ILE A 81 -13.36 -1.84 2.62
#